data_AF-A0A7X5FE86-F1
#
_entry.id   AF-A0A7X5FE86-F1
#
_cell.length_a   1.000
_cell.length_b   1.000
_cell.length_c   1.000
_cell.angle_alpha   90.00
_cell.angle_beta   90.00
_cell.angle_gamma   90.00
#
_symmetry.space_group_name_H-M   'P 1'
#
loop_
_entity.id
_entity.type
_entity.pdbx_description
1 polymer ?
#
loop_
_entity_poly.entity_id
_entity_poly.type
_entity_poly.pdbx_seq_one_letter_code
_entity_poly.pdbx_strand_id
1 'polypeptide(L)'
;MENTEQSVSKQIKNWKSKSVLLLIIVCIIGLLLIVFIFFKIFSINFNESENLQTEATTTPLTTIVEKQLQEQIAPLIASGDMSACDSITDKTYKTVCINNIALNQAEKTGDIKYCQYLDNVMIPRTQCEYQVVFKKSIDKDDIGVCMEATDVEIQKYCAGSFVERLAMAKNDITLCDQATDANYCRGNFALVALMQNPAKADCSLFEKTDEQAECMVLKELFVNVNPDRQKMVNICQTVKTAPFKQICAMVGSIPPQMQKITQ
;
A
#
# COMPACT_ATOMS: atom_id res chain seq x y z
N MET A 1 -10.98 21.76 -76.04
CA MET A 1 -11.17 22.24 -74.65
C MET A 1 -10.87 21.16 -73.59
N GLU A 2 -10.48 19.93 -73.95
CA GLU A 2 -10.21 18.84 -72.98
C GLU A 2 -8.87 18.92 -72.23
N ASN A 3 -7.86 19.66 -72.73
CA ASN A 3 -6.54 19.70 -72.07
C ASN A 3 -6.47 20.61 -70.83
N THR A 4 -7.48 21.44 -70.58
CA THR A 4 -7.46 22.39 -69.45
C THR A 4 -7.96 21.75 -68.15
N GLU A 5 -8.89 20.78 -68.23
CA GLU A 5 -9.46 20.12 -67.04
C GLU A 5 -8.48 19.18 -66.34
N GLN A 6 -7.58 18.52 -67.09
CA GLN A 6 -6.58 17.62 -66.51
C GLN A 6 -5.50 18.34 -65.69
N SER A 7 -5.17 19.59 -66.04
CA SER A 7 -4.16 20.39 -65.32
C SER A 7 -4.66 20.85 -63.95
N VAL A 8 -5.93 21.24 -63.85
CA VAL A 8 -6.53 21.74 -62.61
C VAL A 8 -6.66 20.62 -61.56
N SER A 9 -7.02 19.40 -61.98
CA SER A 9 -7.14 18.23 -61.10
C SER A 9 -5.82 17.86 -60.40
N LYS A 10 -4.68 17.93 -61.11
CA LYS A 10 -3.35 17.67 -60.52
C LYS A 10 -2.92 18.75 -59.52
N GLN A 11 -3.24 20.02 -59.78
CA GLN A 11 -2.91 21.09 -58.83
C GLN A 11 -3.72 21.01 -57.54
N ILE A 12 -5.02 20.65 -57.61
CA ILE A 12 -5.87 20.50 -56.42
C ILE A 12 -5.39 19.35 -55.52
N LYS A 13 -4.93 18.23 -56.11
CA LYS A 13 -4.40 17.08 -55.35
C LYS A 13 -3.13 17.42 -54.58
N ASN A 14 -2.20 18.16 -55.21
CA ASN A 14 -0.96 18.60 -54.55
C ASN A 14 -1.22 19.61 -53.43
N TRP A 15 -2.23 20.46 -53.56
CA TRP A 15 -2.57 21.43 -52.53
C TRP A 15 -3.17 20.76 -51.29
N LYS A 16 -4.12 19.82 -51.49
CA LYS A 16 -4.71 19.05 -50.38
C LYS A 16 -3.68 18.23 -49.61
N SER A 17 -2.71 17.62 -50.29
CA SER A 17 -1.65 16.84 -49.63
C SER A 17 -0.74 17.72 -48.74
N LYS A 18 -0.38 18.92 -49.20
CA LYS A 18 0.45 19.86 -48.42
C LYS A 18 -0.29 20.42 -47.20
N SER A 19 -1.58 20.73 -47.34
CA SER A 19 -2.40 21.23 -46.23
C SER A 19 -2.58 20.19 -45.12
N VAL A 20 -2.76 18.91 -45.48
CA VAL A 20 -2.87 17.82 -44.49
C VAL A 20 -1.55 17.62 -43.74
N LEU A 21 -0.41 17.65 -44.44
CA LEU A 21 0.90 17.51 -43.81
C LEU A 21 1.18 18.63 -42.81
N LEU A 22 0.83 19.87 -43.14
CA LEU A 22 1.03 21.02 -42.27
C LEU A 22 0.17 20.94 -40.99
N LEU A 23 -1.04 20.41 -41.11
CA LEU A 23 -1.95 20.21 -39.97
C LEU A 23 -1.41 19.14 -39.00
N ILE A 24 -0.85 18.04 -39.51
CA ILE A 24 -0.21 17.00 -38.70
C ILE A 24 0.98 17.57 -37.91
N ILE A 25 1.82 18.37 -38.56
CA ILE A 25 2.99 18.99 -37.91
C ILE A 25 2.55 19.90 -36.75
N VAL A 26 1.51 20.71 -36.95
CA VAL A 26 0.96 21.60 -35.91
C VAL A 26 0.40 20.78 -34.73
N CYS A 27 -0.30 19.68 -34.99
CA CYS A 27 -0.78 18.79 -33.93
C CYS A 27 0.35 18.15 -33.12
N ILE A 28 1.42 17.69 -33.77
CA ILE A 28 2.58 17.11 -33.08
C ILE A 28 3.26 18.15 -32.19
N ILE A 29 3.48 19.36 -32.69
CA ILE A 29 4.09 20.46 -31.91
C ILE A 29 3.21 20.80 -30.69
N GLY A 30 1.89 20.86 -30.88
CA GLY A 30 0.94 21.09 -29.78
C GLY A 30 1.01 20.03 -28.69
N LEU A 31 1.08 18.74 -29.06
CA LEU A 31 1.22 17.65 -28.10
C LEU A 31 2.55 17.71 -27.34
N LEU A 32 3.65 18.03 -28.01
CA LEU A 32 4.96 18.19 -27.37
C LEU A 32 4.98 19.34 -26.36
N LEU A 33 4.31 20.46 -26.66
CA LEU A 33 4.18 21.58 -25.73
C LEU A 33 3.37 21.21 -24.49
N ILE A 34 2.27 20.46 -24.65
CA ILE A 34 1.46 19.98 -23.51
C ILE A 34 2.29 19.07 -22.61
N VAL A 35 3.02 18.11 -23.18
CA VAL A 35 3.90 17.20 -22.41
C VAL A 35 4.98 18.00 -21.65
N PHE A 36 5.57 19.02 -22.27
CA PHE A 36 6.57 19.86 -21.63
C PHE A 36 6.00 20.67 -20.44
N ILE A 37 4.79 21.22 -20.58
CA ILE A 37 4.11 21.94 -19.50
C ILE A 37 3.79 20.99 -18.35
N PHE A 38 3.26 19.79 -18.63
CA PHE A 38 3.00 18.77 -17.61
C PHE A 38 4.29 18.37 -16.87
N PHE A 39 5.40 18.18 -17.60
CA PHE A 39 6.68 17.84 -17.00
C PHE A 39 7.18 18.95 -16.06
N LYS A 40 7.04 20.23 -16.44
CA LYS A 40 7.43 21.38 -15.60
C LYS A 40 6.59 21.49 -14.34
N ILE A 41 5.27 21.33 -14.43
CA ILE A 41 4.38 21.36 -13.26
C ILE A 41 4.74 20.21 -12.31
N PHE A 42 4.96 19.01 -12.84
CA PHE A 42 5.35 17.86 -12.06
C PHE A 42 6.70 18.05 -11.36
N SER A 43 7.71 18.63 -12.05
CA SER A 43 9.02 18.93 -11.44
C SER A 43 8.95 19.98 -10.33
N ILE A 44 8.08 20.98 -10.42
CA ILE A 44 7.95 22.01 -9.38
C ILE A 44 7.40 21.41 -8.08
N ASN A 45 6.38 20.54 -8.16
CA ASN A 45 5.78 19.93 -6.98
C ASN A 45 6.71 18.91 -6.29
N PHE A 46 7.68 18.32 -7.01
CA PHE A 46 8.58 17.33 -6.43
C PHE A 46 9.71 17.97 -5.61
N ASN A 47 10.12 19.20 -5.93
CA ASN A 47 11.21 19.89 -5.23
C ASN A 47 10.81 20.45 -3.85
N GLU A 48 9.52 20.50 -3.53
CA GLU A 48 9.05 20.98 -2.22
C GLU A 48 9.23 19.93 -1.11
N SER A 49 9.47 18.65 -1.45
CA SER A 49 9.72 17.58 -0.49
C SER A 49 11.15 17.55 0.08
N GLU A 50 12.12 18.27 -0.48
CA GLU A 50 13.52 18.25 -0.01
C GLU A 50 13.83 19.33 1.04
N ASN A 51 12.95 20.32 1.25
CA ASN A 51 13.19 21.39 2.23
C ASN A 51 12.74 21.08 3.67
N LEU A 52 12.33 19.84 3.95
CA LEU A 52 12.07 19.37 5.32
C LEU A 52 13.30 18.71 5.98
N GLN A 53 14.51 18.87 5.43
CA GLN A 53 15.74 18.72 6.21
C GLN A 53 16.01 20.02 6.94
N THR A 54 15.23 20.29 8.00
CA THR A 54 15.67 21.24 9.01
C THR A 54 16.98 20.70 9.56
N GLU A 55 18.07 21.45 9.36
CA GLU A 55 19.40 21.19 9.94
C GLU A 55 19.31 21.12 11.47
N ALA A 56 18.86 20.00 12.00
CA ALA A 56 19.22 19.59 13.33
C ALA A 56 20.67 19.08 13.21
N THR A 57 21.63 19.99 13.36
CA THR A 57 23.03 19.64 13.63
C THR A 57 23.11 19.00 15.02
N THR A 58 22.49 17.84 15.19
CA THR A 58 22.67 17.00 16.37
C THR A 58 23.98 16.27 16.16
N THR A 59 25.03 16.76 16.81
CA THR A 59 26.24 15.98 17.04
C THR A 59 25.81 14.58 17.51
N PRO A 60 26.21 13.50 16.82
CA PRO A 60 25.78 12.16 17.20
C PRO A 60 26.14 11.91 18.66
N LEU A 61 25.16 11.51 19.46
CA LEU A 61 25.40 11.13 20.85
C LEU A 61 26.41 9.98 20.88
N THR A 62 27.24 9.95 21.92
CA THR A 62 28.04 8.76 22.18
C THR A 62 27.13 7.62 22.60
N THR A 63 27.49 6.39 22.23
CA THR A 63 26.71 5.17 22.54
C THR A 63 26.42 4.99 24.03
N ILE A 64 27.30 5.51 24.90
CA ILE A 64 27.14 5.46 26.36
C ILE A 64 25.99 6.38 26.81
N VAL A 65 25.94 7.63 26.30
CA VAL A 65 24.91 8.60 26.69
C VAL A 65 23.54 8.16 26.16
N GLU A 66 23.48 7.64 24.94
CA GLU A 66 22.26 7.07 24.38
C GLU A 66 21.72 5.92 25.25
N LYS A 67 22.57 4.98 25.65
CA LYS A 67 22.16 3.88 26.52
C LYS A 67 21.61 4.37 27.87
N GLN A 68 22.28 5.34 28.49
CA GLN A 68 21.83 5.92 29.76
C GLN A 68 20.48 6.63 29.63
N LEU A 69 20.23 7.30 28.51
CA LEU A 69 18.93 7.93 28.25
C LEU A 69 17.85 6.87 28.02
N GLN A 70 18.14 5.79 27.28
CA GLN A 70 17.21 4.67 27.10
C GLN A 70 16.82 3.99 28.43
N GLU A 71 17.79 3.78 29.33
CA GLU A 71 17.55 3.23 30.66
C GLU A 71 16.71 4.17 31.55
N GLN A 72 16.84 5.49 31.37
CA GLN A 72 16.06 6.49 32.10
C GLN A 72 14.61 6.60 31.59
N ILE A 73 14.37 6.51 30.28
CA ILE A 73 13.01 6.65 29.72
C ILE A 73 12.14 5.41 29.93
N ALA A 74 12.74 4.22 30.00
CA ALA A 74 12.00 2.95 30.11
C ALA A 74 11.00 2.92 31.29
N PRO A 75 11.37 3.29 32.54
CA PRO A 75 10.40 3.31 33.65
C PRO A 75 9.32 4.39 33.48
N LEU A 76 9.63 5.51 32.80
CA LEU A 76 8.64 6.56 32.51
C LEU A 76 7.61 6.06 31.49
N ILE A 77 8.04 5.36 30.44
CA ILE A 77 7.15 4.75 29.46
C ILE A 77 6.26 3.69 30.14
N ALA A 78 6.83 2.88 31.04
CA ALA A 78 6.11 1.85 31.77
C ALA A 78 5.08 2.43 32.77
N SER A 79 5.34 3.60 33.35
CA SER A 79 4.39 4.26 34.27
C SER A 79 3.15 4.79 33.53
N GLY A 80 3.30 5.16 32.26
CA GLY A 80 2.25 5.72 31.43
C GLY A 80 1.89 7.17 31.76
N ASP A 81 2.68 7.85 32.59
CA ASP A 81 2.52 9.27 32.94
C ASP A 81 3.26 10.17 31.93
N MET A 82 2.51 10.75 31.00
CA MET A 82 3.08 11.67 29.99
C MET A 82 3.74 12.90 30.61
N SER A 83 3.26 13.37 31.77
CA SER A 83 3.84 14.55 32.43
C SER A 83 5.22 14.25 33.01
N ALA A 84 5.50 12.99 33.36
CA ALA A 84 6.82 12.59 33.84
C ALA A 84 7.92 12.73 32.76
N CYS A 85 7.54 12.71 31.47
CA CYS A 85 8.47 12.99 30.37
C CYS A 85 8.98 14.44 30.36
N ASP A 86 8.35 15.38 31.08
CA ASP A 86 8.83 16.76 31.18
C ASP A 86 10.17 16.89 31.92
N SER A 87 10.57 15.87 32.67
CA SER A 87 11.87 15.80 33.33
C SER A 87 13.05 15.50 32.39
N ILE A 88 12.77 15.08 31.14
CA ILE A 88 13.79 14.75 30.14
C ILE A 88 14.28 16.03 29.44
N THR A 89 15.55 16.38 29.64
CA THR A 89 16.16 17.58 29.04
C THR A 89 16.34 17.45 27.52
N ASP A 90 16.67 16.26 27.03
CA ASP A 90 16.85 16.04 25.60
C ASP A 90 15.50 16.01 24.88
N LYS A 91 15.33 16.93 23.91
CA LYS A 91 14.07 17.10 23.19
C LYS A 91 13.65 15.85 22.42
N THR A 92 14.60 15.15 21.79
CA THR A 92 14.32 13.94 21.00
C THR A 92 13.83 12.82 21.92
N TYR A 93 14.54 12.57 23.02
CA TYR A 93 14.13 11.55 23.99
C TYR A 93 12.84 11.88 24.71
N LYS A 94 12.57 13.17 24.98
CA LYS A 94 11.28 13.63 25.49
C LYS A 94 10.15 13.28 24.53
N THR A 95 10.33 13.54 23.23
CA THR A 95 9.35 13.18 22.19
C THR A 95 9.16 11.65 22.10
N VAL A 96 10.25 10.87 22.13
CA VAL A 96 10.18 9.40 22.16
C VAL A 96 9.37 8.92 23.37
N CYS A 97 9.60 9.48 24.56
CA CYS A 97 8.86 9.17 25.79
C CYS A 97 7.36 9.43 25.61
N ILE A 98 6.98 10.63 25.16
CA ILE A 98 5.57 11.01 24.97
C ILE A 98 4.91 10.12 23.90
N ASN A 99 5.56 9.92 22.76
CA ASN A 99 5.02 9.11 21.66
C ASN A 99 4.76 7.66 22.07
N ASN A 100 5.70 7.03 22.79
CA ASN A 100 5.54 5.65 23.26
C ASN A 100 4.41 5.53 24.29
N ILE A 101 4.32 6.46 25.25
CA ILE A 101 3.21 6.46 26.22
C ILE A 101 1.87 6.64 25.50
N ALA A 102 1.79 7.61 24.59
CA ALA A 102 0.59 7.87 23.80
C ALA A 102 0.12 6.64 23.02
N LEU A 103 1.02 5.98 22.28
CA LEU A 103 0.69 4.78 21.53
C LEU A 103 0.23 3.64 22.45
N ASN A 104 0.97 3.36 23.53
CA ASN A 104 0.61 2.32 24.50
C ASN A 104 -0.77 2.56 25.12
N GLN A 105 -1.09 3.81 25.46
CA GLN A 105 -2.40 4.16 26.00
C GLN A 105 -3.49 4.03 24.94
N ALA A 106 -3.24 4.47 23.70
CA ALA A 106 -4.18 4.34 22.59
C ALA A 106 -4.55 2.87 22.33
N GLU A 107 -3.54 1.99 22.26
CA GLU A 107 -3.71 0.55 22.03
C GLU A 107 -4.40 -0.15 23.20
N LYS A 108 -4.01 0.16 24.44
CA LYS A 108 -4.56 -0.47 25.64
C LYS A 108 -6.01 -0.09 25.90
N THR A 109 -6.35 1.18 25.67
CA THR A 109 -7.69 1.72 25.98
C THR A 109 -8.65 1.67 24.80
N GLY A 110 -8.13 1.62 23.57
CA GLY A 110 -8.94 1.79 22.36
C GLY A 110 -9.45 3.23 22.19
N ASP A 111 -8.78 4.22 22.78
CA ASP A 111 -9.14 5.65 22.67
C ASP A 111 -8.18 6.40 21.74
N ILE A 112 -8.69 6.83 20.59
CA ILE A 112 -7.93 7.57 19.57
C ILE A 112 -7.46 8.94 20.05
N LYS A 113 -8.02 9.49 21.14
CA LYS A 113 -7.56 10.79 21.68
C LYS A 113 -6.09 10.77 22.04
N TYR A 114 -5.56 9.59 22.43
CA TYR A 114 -4.13 9.46 22.71
C TYR A 114 -3.26 9.63 21.46
N CYS A 115 -3.77 9.33 20.25
CA CYS A 115 -3.04 9.56 19.00
C CYS A 115 -2.75 11.05 18.75
N GLN A 116 -3.52 11.98 19.35
CA GLN A 116 -3.30 13.42 19.18
C GLN A 116 -2.01 13.93 19.84
N TYR A 117 -1.44 13.16 20.78
CA TYR A 117 -0.17 13.50 21.43
C TYR A 117 1.06 13.16 20.58
N LEU A 118 0.89 12.42 19.47
CA LEU A 118 2.01 12.08 18.59
C LEU A 118 2.53 13.32 17.86
N ASP A 119 3.84 13.39 17.69
CA ASP A 119 4.54 14.45 16.95
C ASP A 119 4.36 14.39 15.42
N ASN A 120 3.77 13.29 14.91
CA ASN A 120 3.55 13.02 13.50
C ASN A 120 4.86 12.89 12.68
N VAL A 121 6.00 12.61 13.33
CA VAL A 121 7.29 12.38 12.66
C VAL A 121 7.64 10.89 12.68
N MET A 122 7.69 10.28 13.87
CA MET A 122 8.02 8.86 14.00
C MET A 122 6.85 7.96 13.62
N ILE A 123 5.65 8.35 14.04
CA ILE A 123 4.40 7.62 13.78
C ILE A 123 3.34 8.66 13.37
N PRO A 124 2.80 8.60 12.15
CA PRO A 124 1.72 9.47 11.75
C PRO A 124 0.48 9.27 12.64
N ARG A 125 -0.21 10.37 12.98
CA ARG A 125 -1.43 10.30 13.80
C ARG A 125 -2.50 9.43 13.15
N THR A 126 -2.66 9.55 11.82
CA THR A 126 -3.59 8.76 11.02
C THR A 126 -3.31 7.26 11.10
N GLN A 127 -2.04 6.86 11.17
CA GLN A 127 -1.65 5.47 11.35
C GLN A 127 -2.04 4.95 12.74
N CYS A 128 -1.81 5.73 13.80
CA CYS A 128 -2.25 5.40 15.15
C CYS A 128 -3.77 5.26 15.22
N GLU A 129 -4.52 6.23 14.67
CA GLU A 129 -5.98 6.20 14.65
C GLU A 129 -6.49 4.94 13.95
N TYR A 130 -5.98 4.63 12.75
CA TYR A 130 -6.33 3.42 12.02
C TYR A 130 -6.12 2.15 12.86
N GLN A 131 -4.94 1.98 13.45
CA GLN A 131 -4.62 0.79 14.25
C GLN A 131 -5.59 0.62 15.42
N VAL A 132 -5.89 1.72 16.12
CA VAL A 132 -6.82 1.73 17.26
C VAL A 132 -8.24 1.38 16.83
N VAL A 133 -8.80 2.06 15.83
CA VAL A 133 -10.19 1.83 15.41
C VAL A 133 -10.35 0.46 14.74
N PHE A 134 -9.37 0.00 13.96
CA PHE A 134 -9.44 -1.31 13.31
C PHE A 134 -9.33 -2.44 14.34
N LYS A 135 -8.40 -2.35 15.30
CA LYS A 135 -8.34 -3.35 16.38
C LYS A 135 -9.64 -3.37 17.17
N LYS A 136 -10.15 -2.19 17.55
CA LYS A 136 -11.38 -2.05 18.32
C LYS A 136 -12.63 -2.52 17.56
N SER A 137 -12.71 -2.31 16.25
CA SER A 137 -13.83 -2.78 15.43
C SER A 137 -13.88 -4.30 15.40
N ILE A 138 -12.72 -4.95 15.26
CA ILE A 138 -12.59 -6.41 15.34
C ILE A 138 -12.93 -6.93 16.73
N ASP A 139 -12.36 -6.36 17.78
CA ASP A 139 -12.58 -6.84 19.16
C ASP A 139 -14.06 -6.73 19.58
N LYS A 140 -14.81 -5.81 18.97
CA LYS A 140 -16.25 -5.59 19.21
C LYS A 140 -17.17 -6.19 18.16
N ASP A 141 -16.64 -6.75 17.07
CA ASP A 141 -17.40 -7.13 15.87
C ASP A 141 -18.35 -6.02 15.37
N ASP A 142 -17.86 -4.76 15.35
CA ASP A 142 -18.67 -3.57 15.06
C ASP A 142 -17.95 -2.63 14.09
N ILE A 143 -18.42 -2.60 12.84
CA ILE A 143 -17.92 -1.71 11.78
C ILE A 143 -18.16 -0.23 12.10
N GLY A 144 -19.15 0.10 12.93
CA GLY A 144 -19.46 1.45 13.36
C GLY A 144 -18.31 2.11 14.12
N VAL A 145 -17.45 1.32 14.78
CA VAL A 145 -16.23 1.80 15.43
C VAL A 145 -15.28 2.51 14.45
N CYS A 146 -15.27 2.10 13.18
CA CYS A 146 -14.43 2.76 12.17
C CYS A 146 -14.79 4.24 11.98
N MET A 147 -16.02 4.65 12.29
CA MET A 147 -16.48 6.04 12.18
C MET A 147 -15.94 6.92 13.32
N GLU A 148 -15.30 6.34 14.34
CA GLU A 148 -14.65 7.12 15.39
C GLU A 148 -13.40 7.86 14.88
N ALA A 149 -12.73 7.35 13.83
CA ALA A 149 -11.55 7.98 13.25
C ALA A 149 -11.84 9.39 12.73
N THR A 150 -10.88 10.30 12.85
CA THR A 150 -11.07 11.71 12.46
C THR A 150 -10.99 11.92 10.95
N ASP A 151 -10.19 11.09 10.28
CA ASP A 151 -9.94 11.15 8.85
C ASP A 151 -10.87 10.21 8.05
N VAL A 152 -11.50 10.74 7.00
CA VAL A 152 -12.49 10.00 6.18
C VAL A 152 -11.86 8.86 5.38
N GLU A 153 -10.60 8.99 4.95
CA GLU A 153 -9.89 7.89 4.27
C GLU A 153 -9.60 6.77 5.27
N ILE A 154 -9.23 7.09 6.50
CA ILE A 154 -9.05 6.11 7.57
C ILE A 154 -10.36 5.40 7.92
N GLN A 155 -11.49 6.12 7.98
CA GLN A 155 -12.82 5.52 8.15
C GLN A 155 -13.12 4.47 7.07
N LYS A 156 -12.90 4.82 5.80
CA LYS A 156 -13.11 3.92 4.65
C LYS A 156 -12.18 2.72 4.68
N TYR A 157 -10.91 2.94 4.99
CA TYR A 157 -9.91 1.88 5.04
C TYR A 157 -10.20 0.90 6.17
N CYS A 158 -10.51 1.39 7.38
CA CYS A 158 -10.96 0.55 8.50
C CYS A 158 -12.19 -0.28 8.14
N ALA A 159 -13.22 0.33 7.54
CA ALA A 159 -14.44 -0.36 7.17
C ALA A 159 -14.18 -1.46 6.12
N GLY A 160 -13.38 -1.16 5.09
CA GLY A 160 -12.98 -2.14 4.08
C GLY A 160 -12.21 -3.32 4.67
N SER A 161 -11.19 -3.06 5.49
CA SER A 161 -10.40 -4.10 6.14
C SER A 161 -11.22 -4.92 7.15
N PHE A 162 -12.20 -4.30 7.82
CA PHE A 162 -13.14 -5.02 8.70
C PHE A 162 -13.96 -6.03 7.92
N VAL A 163 -14.58 -5.61 6.80
CA VAL A 163 -15.40 -6.49 5.94
C VAL A 163 -14.55 -7.62 5.37
N GLU A 164 -13.36 -7.33 4.87
CA GLU A 164 -12.43 -8.34 4.33
C GLU A 164 -12.10 -9.40 5.39
N ARG A 165 -11.73 -8.96 6.60
CA ARG A 165 -11.42 -9.87 7.70
C ARG A 165 -12.64 -10.68 8.14
N LEU A 166 -13.83 -10.07 8.15
CA LEU A 166 -15.07 -10.76 8.49
C LEU A 166 -15.42 -11.83 7.45
N ALA A 167 -15.26 -11.51 6.16
CA ALA A 167 -15.40 -12.45 5.05
C ALA A 167 -14.50 -13.66 5.24
N MET A 168 -13.21 -13.44 5.49
CA MET A 168 -12.23 -14.51 5.74
C MET A 168 -12.56 -15.33 6.99
N ALA A 169 -12.89 -14.67 8.10
CA ALA A 169 -13.19 -15.34 9.37
C ALA A 169 -14.45 -16.22 9.28
N LYS A 170 -15.47 -15.79 8.53
CA LYS A 170 -16.71 -16.55 8.31
C LYS A 170 -16.65 -17.46 7.09
N ASN A 171 -15.55 -17.41 6.31
CA ASN A 171 -15.43 -18.06 5.02
C ASN A 171 -16.64 -17.78 4.10
N ASP A 172 -17.09 -16.52 4.07
CA ASP A 172 -18.26 -16.06 3.33
C ASP A 172 -17.87 -14.92 2.38
N ILE A 173 -17.70 -15.26 1.10
CA ILE A 173 -17.33 -14.32 0.05
C ILE A 173 -18.39 -13.26 -0.22
N THR A 174 -19.66 -13.52 0.10
CA THR A 174 -20.76 -12.57 -0.15
C THR A 174 -20.65 -11.33 0.74
N LEU A 175 -19.90 -11.41 1.84
CA LEU A 175 -19.58 -10.26 2.68
C LEU A 175 -18.72 -9.23 1.93
N CYS A 176 -17.91 -9.64 0.95
CA CYS A 176 -17.13 -8.71 0.13
C CYS A 176 -17.98 -7.75 -0.71
N ASP A 177 -19.27 -8.05 -0.92
CA ASP A 177 -20.20 -7.15 -1.63
C ASP A 177 -20.48 -5.87 -0.83
N GLN A 178 -20.17 -5.87 0.47
CA GLN A 178 -20.31 -4.73 1.37
C GLN A 178 -19.02 -3.90 1.49
N ALA A 179 -17.91 -4.37 0.92
CA ALA A 179 -16.64 -3.67 0.98
C ALA A 179 -16.64 -2.44 0.05
N THR A 180 -15.88 -1.41 0.42
CA THR A 180 -15.66 -0.23 -0.44
C THR A 180 -15.10 -0.60 -1.80
N ASP A 181 -14.23 -1.63 -1.84
CA ASP A 181 -13.71 -2.25 -3.06
C ASP A 181 -13.96 -3.76 -3.02
N ALA A 182 -15.08 -4.16 -3.61
CA ALA A 182 -15.51 -5.56 -3.64
C ALA A 182 -14.55 -6.45 -4.43
N ASN A 183 -13.94 -5.95 -5.51
CA ASN A 183 -13.01 -6.72 -6.33
C ASN A 183 -11.71 -6.99 -5.57
N TYR A 184 -11.17 -5.96 -4.89
CA TYR A 184 -10.02 -6.11 -4.01
C TYR A 184 -10.29 -7.12 -2.89
N CYS A 185 -11.45 -7.01 -2.21
CA CYS A 185 -11.83 -7.95 -1.15
C CYS A 185 -11.93 -9.40 -1.67
N ARG A 186 -12.58 -9.62 -2.81
CA ARG A 186 -12.72 -10.96 -3.42
C ARG A 186 -11.37 -11.53 -3.86
N GLY A 187 -10.49 -10.70 -4.43
CA GLY A 187 -9.14 -11.08 -4.79
C GLY A 187 -8.30 -11.50 -3.57
N ASN A 188 -8.33 -10.72 -2.50
CA ASN A 188 -7.63 -11.09 -1.25
C ASN A 188 -8.22 -12.35 -0.60
N PHE A 189 -9.55 -12.49 -0.60
CA PHE A 189 -10.21 -13.71 -0.12
C PHE A 189 -9.71 -14.95 -0.90
N ALA A 190 -9.67 -14.86 -2.23
CA ALA A 190 -9.17 -15.94 -3.08
C ALA A 190 -7.68 -16.23 -2.86
N LEU A 191 -6.88 -15.19 -2.64
CA LEU A 191 -5.45 -15.29 -2.35
C LEU A 191 -5.19 -16.01 -1.02
N VAL A 192 -5.93 -15.66 0.03
CA VAL A 192 -5.84 -16.32 1.34
C VAL A 192 -6.32 -17.78 1.26
N ALA A 193 -7.43 -18.03 0.54
CA ALA A 193 -7.89 -19.38 0.28
C ALA A 193 -6.84 -20.20 -0.48
N LEU A 194 -6.13 -19.60 -1.44
CA LEU A 194 -5.03 -20.24 -2.17
C LEU A 194 -3.88 -20.66 -1.25
N MET A 195 -3.52 -19.82 -0.26
CA MET A 195 -2.44 -20.14 0.68
C MET A 195 -2.85 -21.16 1.75
N GLN A 196 -4.09 -21.13 2.22
CA GLN A 196 -4.56 -21.98 3.32
C GLN A 196 -5.13 -23.32 2.84
N ASN A 197 -5.90 -23.31 1.76
CA ASN A 197 -6.51 -24.50 1.16
C ASN A 197 -6.54 -24.38 -0.37
N PRO A 198 -5.39 -24.56 -1.04
CA PRO A 198 -5.25 -24.38 -2.47
C PRO A 198 -6.30 -25.15 -3.29
N ALA A 199 -6.68 -26.36 -2.85
CA ALA A 199 -7.68 -27.18 -3.53
C ALA A 199 -9.05 -26.49 -3.66
N LYS A 200 -9.44 -25.72 -2.65
CA LYS A 200 -10.72 -24.99 -2.59
C LYS A 200 -10.65 -23.56 -3.11
N ALA A 201 -9.47 -23.03 -3.43
CA ALA A 201 -9.32 -21.66 -3.91
C ALA A 201 -10.04 -21.45 -5.24
N ASP A 202 -10.86 -20.40 -5.34
CA ASP A 202 -11.55 -20.02 -6.56
C ASP A 202 -10.79 -18.89 -7.27
N CYS A 203 -10.03 -19.27 -8.30
CA CYS A 203 -9.25 -18.31 -9.08
C CYS A 203 -10.10 -17.39 -9.95
N SER A 204 -11.40 -17.66 -10.15
CA SER A 204 -12.28 -16.79 -10.92
C SER A 204 -12.64 -15.48 -10.19
N LEU A 205 -12.36 -15.42 -8.89
CA LEU A 205 -12.60 -14.25 -8.04
C LEU A 205 -11.63 -13.08 -8.30
N PHE A 206 -10.51 -13.32 -8.99
CA PHE A 206 -9.62 -12.25 -9.44
C PHE A 206 -10.22 -11.53 -10.64
N GLU A 207 -10.20 -10.19 -10.64
CA GLU A 207 -10.76 -9.39 -11.73
C GLU A 207 -9.93 -9.50 -13.01
N LYS A 208 -8.60 -9.54 -12.90
CA LYS A 208 -7.70 -9.51 -14.06
C LYS A 208 -7.40 -10.92 -14.54
N THR A 209 -7.46 -11.12 -15.85
CA THR A 209 -7.14 -12.40 -16.52
C THR A 209 -5.75 -12.93 -16.16
N ASP A 210 -4.77 -12.05 -16.03
CA ASP A 210 -3.40 -12.43 -15.68
C ASP A 210 -3.32 -12.95 -14.23
N GLU A 211 -4.08 -12.34 -13.31
CA GLU A 211 -4.14 -12.78 -11.91
C GLU A 211 -4.88 -14.12 -11.79
N GLN A 212 -5.95 -14.32 -12.56
CA GLN A 212 -6.65 -15.61 -12.64
C GLN A 212 -5.72 -16.73 -13.13
N ALA A 213 -4.95 -16.46 -14.20
CA ALA A 213 -4.00 -17.42 -14.77
C ALA A 213 -2.86 -17.76 -13.78
N GLU A 214 -2.28 -16.76 -13.11
CA GLU A 214 -1.24 -16.95 -12.11
C GLU A 214 -1.77 -17.73 -10.88
N CYS A 215 -3.00 -17.45 -10.44
CA CYS A 215 -3.67 -18.23 -9.40
C CYS A 215 -3.80 -19.70 -9.78
N MET A 216 -4.24 -20.02 -11.01
CA MET A 216 -4.42 -21.41 -11.45
C MET A 216 -3.11 -22.18 -11.44
N VAL A 217 -2.02 -21.56 -11.92
CA VAL A 217 -0.69 -22.17 -11.93
C VAL A 217 -0.20 -22.46 -10.51
N LEU A 218 -0.34 -21.49 -9.59
CA LEU A 218 0.05 -21.69 -8.18
C LEU A 218 -0.85 -22.68 -7.46
N LYS A 219 -2.16 -22.71 -7.76
CA LYS A 219 -3.10 -23.70 -7.25
C LYS A 219 -2.67 -25.11 -7.63
N GLU A 220 -2.37 -25.35 -8.89
CA GLU A 220 -1.87 -26.65 -9.36
C GLU A 220 -0.58 -27.04 -8.62
N LEU A 221 0.33 -26.09 -8.45
CA LEU A 221 1.59 -26.32 -7.74
C LEU A 221 1.37 -26.71 -6.27
N PHE A 222 0.48 -26.02 -5.55
CA PHE A 222 0.25 -26.27 -4.13
C PHE A 222 -0.64 -27.49 -3.85
N VAL A 223 -1.56 -27.84 -4.75
CA VAL A 223 -2.38 -29.07 -4.61
C VAL A 223 -1.52 -30.33 -4.77
N ASN A 224 -0.48 -30.27 -5.62
CA ASN A 224 0.44 -31.37 -5.82
C ASN A 224 1.46 -31.40 -4.67
N VAL A 225 1.16 -32.18 -3.62
CA VAL A 225 1.81 -32.28 -2.27
C VAL A 225 3.34 -32.46 -2.25
N ASN A 226 4.00 -32.62 -3.39
CA ASN A 226 5.46 -32.69 -3.49
C ASN A 226 5.98 -31.82 -4.64
N PRO A 227 5.78 -30.50 -4.58
CA PRO A 227 6.30 -29.64 -5.60
C PRO A 227 7.82 -29.65 -5.47
N ASP A 228 8.49 -30.22 -6.48
CA ASP A 228 9.92 -30.05 -6.66
C ASP A 228 10.26 -28.57 -6.46
N ARG A 229 11.12 -28.28 -5.48
CA ARG A 229 11.55 -26.91 -5.15
C ARG A 229 12.02 -26.18 -6.41
N GLN A 230 12.68 -26.89 -7.33
CA GLN A 230 13.12 -26.32 -8.59
C GLN A 230 11.92 -25.94 -9.49
N LYS A 231 10.91 -26.81 -9.59
CA LYS A 231 9.65 -26.51 -10.32
C LYS A 231 8.96 -25.27 -9.75
N MET A 232 8.92 -25.15 -8.42
CA MET A 232 8.34 -24.00 -7.73
C MET A 232 9.12 -22.71 -7.97
N VAL A 233 10.45 -22.74 -7.89
CA VAL A 233 11.30 -21.59 -8.25
C VAL A 233 11.07 -21.17 -9.70
N ASN A 234 11.02 -22.13 -10.63
CA ASN A 234 10.80 -21.85 -12.05
C ASN A 234 9.43 -21.18 -12.30
N ILE A 235 8.36 -21.67 -11.65
CA ILE A 235 7.03 -21.04 -11.71
C ILE A 235 7.05 -19.65 -11.09
N CYS A 236 7.74 -19.48 -9.97
CA CYS A 236 7.84 -18.19 -9.29
C CYS A 236 8.62 -17.13 -10.09
N GLN A 237 9.42 -17.53 -11.08
CA GLN A 237 10.05 -16.60 -12.02
C GLN A 237 9.11 -16.13 -13.13
N THR A 238 7.99 -16.83 -13.37
CA THR A 238 7.05 -16.49 -14.44
C THR A 238 5.87 -15.63 -13.97
N VAL A 239 5.58 -15.58 -12.66
CA VAL A 239 4.57 -14.67 -12.09
C VAL A 239 4.98 -13.21 -12.20
N LYS A 240 4.06 -12.38 -12.69
CA LYS A 240 4.28 -10.97 -13.02
C LYS A 240 3.57 -10.04 -12.06
N THR A 241 2.40 -10.44 -11.55
CA THR A 241 1.58 -9.56 -10.72
C THR A 241 2.13 -9.47 -9.29
N ALA A 242 1.89 -8.33 -8.64
CA ALA A 242 2.46 -8.05 -7.33
C ALA A 242 2.01 -9.04 -6.22
N PRO A 243 0.71 -9.42 -6.11
CA PRO A 243 0.28 -10.35 -5.07
C PRO A 243 0.96 -11.71 -5.15
N PHE A 244 1.09 -12.27 -6.36
CA PHE A 244 1.72 -13.58 -6.55
C PHE A 244 3.24 -13.55 -6.44
N LYS A 245 3.89 -12.42 -6.80
CA LYS A 245 5.31 -12.20 -6.49
C LYS A 245 5.59 -12.24 -4.99
N GLN A 246 4.71 -11.66 -4.17
CA GLN A 246 4.85 -11.68 -2.72
C GLN A 246 4.71 -13.11 -2.17
N ILE A 247 3.73 -13.88 -2.65
CA ILE A 247 3.61 -15.31 -2.30
C ILE A 247 4.89 -16.06 -2.65
N CYS A 248 5.40 -15.88 -3.86
CA CYS A 248 6.63 -16.53 -4.31
C CYS A 248 7.86 -16.17 -3.48
N ALA A 249 7.97 -14.92 -3.03
CA ALA A 249 9.04 -14.50 -2.11
C ALA A 249 8.93 -15.17 -0.73
N MET A 250 7.72 -15.36 -0.22
CA MET A 250 7.48 -16.06 1.06
C MET A 250 7.81 -17.55 0.95
N VAL A 251 7.42 -18.19 -0.15
CA VAL A 251 7.66 -19.62 -0.35
C VAL A 251 9.16 -19.93 -0.55
N GLY A 252 9.89 -19.04 -1.21
CA GLY A 252 11.34 -19.17 -1.39
C GLY A 252 12.16 -19.07 -0.09
N SER A 253 11.59 -18.45 0.96
CA SER A 253 12.26 -18.23 2.24
C SER A 253 11.94 -19.28 3.32
N ILE A 254 11.03 -20.23 3.05
CA ILE A 254 10.72 -21.31 4.00
C ILE A 254 11.95 -22.23 4.14
N PRO A 255 12.54 -22.34 5.34
CA PRO A 255 13.68 -23.24 5.56
C PRO A 255 13.25 -24.70 5.36
N PRO A 256 14.12 -25.57 4.79
CA PRO A 256 13.82 -26.99 4.58
C PRO A 256 13.34 -27.72 5.85
N GLN A 257 13.80 -27.28 7.03
CA GLN A 257 13.42 -27.89 8.31
C GLN A 257 11.94 -27.72 8.71
N MET A 258 11.19 -26.75 8.18
CA MET A 258 9.78 -26.56 8.54
C MET A 258 8.80 -27.37 7.68
N GLN A 259 9.28 -28.08 6.65
CA GLN A 259 8.43 -28.82 5.71
C GLN A 259 7.93 -30.18 6.23
N LYS A 260 8.45 -30.68 7.36
CA LYS A 260 8.09 -31.98 7.92
C LYS A 260 6.88 -31.98 8.88
N ILE A 261 6.36 -30.81 9.24
CA ILE A 261 5.33 -30.69 10.30
C ILE A 261 3.90 -30.77 9.75
N THR A 262 3.72 -30.70 8.43
CA THR A 262 2.41 -30.75 7.74
C THR A 262 2.10 -32.08 7.05
N GLN A 263 2.86 -33.15 7.32
CA GLN A 263 2.51 -34.53 6.94
C GLN A 263 1.76 -35.21 8.08
#